data_AF-A0A5C6CBE3-F1
#
_entry.id   AF-A0A5C6CBE3-F1
#
_cell.length_a   1.000
_cell.length_b   1.000
_cell.length_c   1.000
_cell.angle_alpha   90.00
_cell.angle_beta   90.00
_cell.angle_gamma   90.00
#
_symmetry.space_group_name_H-M   'P 1'
#
loop_
_entity.id
_entity.type
_entity.pdbx_description
1 polymer ?
#
loop_
_entity_poly.entity_id
_entity_poly.type
_entity_poly.pdbx_seq_one_letter_code
_entity_poly.pdbx_strand_id
1 'polypeptide(L)' 'MLIRIPPKYSLSQVVGYIKGKSAIRMARDFMGRYQSFKGYHFWARGYFVSTVGIDEATIREYIRHQEENDQKSDQNRLF' A
#
# COMPACT_ATOMS: atom_id res chain seq x y z
N MET A 1 -6.36 -2.81 0.14
CA MET A 1 -5.45 -3.53 1.06
C MET A 1 -6.19 -3.91 2.34
N LEU A 2 -6.05 -5.16 2.77
CA LEU A 2 -6.63 -5.70 4.00
C LEU A 2 -5.49 -6.28 4.87
N ILE A 3 -5.36 -5.84 6.13
CA ILE A 3 -4.27 -6.27 7.02
C ILE A 3 -4.85 -6.68 8.37
N ARG A 4 -4.44 -7.86 8.85
CA ARG A 4 -4.66 -8.28 10.25
C ARG A 4 -3.51 -7.77 11.13
N ILE A 5 -3.82 -6.87 12.07
CA ILE A 5 -2.84 -6.26 12.96
C ILE A 5 -3.10 -6.72 14.40
N PRO A 6 -2.13 -7.36 15.09
CA PRO A 6 -2.24 -7.63 16.52
C PRO A 6 -2.40 -6.35 17.35
N PRO A 7 -3.21 -6.34 18.42
CA PRO A 7 -3.51 -5.14 19.19
C PRO A 7 -2.30 -4.53 19.92
N LYS A 8 -1.20 -5.28 20.05
CA LYS A 8 0.07 -4.79 20.60
C LYS A 8 0.78 -3.76 19.72
N TYR A 9 0.41 -3.67 18.44
CA TYR A 9 1.03 -2.73 17.50
C TYR A 9 0.07 -1.57 17.21
N SER A 10 0.61 -0.34 17.22
CA SER A 10 -0.13 0.82 16.78
C SER A 10 -0.35 0.80 15.26
N LEU A 11 -1.55 1.20 14.81
CA LEU A 11 -1.87 1.38 13.40
C LEU A 11 -0.89 2.36 12.71
N SER A 12 -0.54 3.46 13.38
CA SER A 12 0.39 4.46 12.84
C SER A 12 1.78 3.89 12.59
N GLN A 13 2.23 3.00 13.47
CA GLN A 13 3.52 2.33 13.34
C GLN A 13 3.53 1.37 12.15
N VAL A 14 2.49 0.55 12.00
CA VAL A 14 2.38 -0.42 10.89
C VAL A 14 2.29 0.31 9.56
N VAL A 15 1.40 1.29 9.43
CA VAL A 15 1.23 2.07 8.19
C VAL A 15 2.48 2.88 7.87
N GLY A 16 3.11 3.49 8.88
CA GLY A 16 4.37 4.20 8.72
C GLY A 16 5.50 3.30 8.22
N TYR A 17 5.60 2.08 8.77
CA TYR A 17 6.58 1.09 8.32
C TYR A 17 6.35 0.68 6.86
N ILE A 18 5.11 0.35 6.50
CA ILE A 18 4.74 -0.05 5.14
C ILE A 18 5.09 1.06 4.15
N LYS A 19 4.61 2.29 4.38
CA LYS A 19 4.85 3.44 3.51
C LYS A 19 6.34 3.78 3.40
N GLY A 20 7.08 3.69 4.51
CA GLY A 20 8.51 3.98 4.54
C GLY A 20 9.35 2.95 3.77
N LYS A 21 9.12 1.66 4.02
CA LYS A 21 9.87 0.58 3.35
C LYS A 21 9.50 0.45 1.87
N SER A 22 8.24 0.61 1.51
CA SER A 22 7.82 0.58 0.10
C SER A 22 8.41 1.75 -0.69
N ALA A 23 8.44 2.97 -0.13
CA ALA A 23 9.08 4.12 -0.77
C ALA A 23 10.57 3.90 -1.03
N ILE A 24 11.29 3.32 -0.07
CA ILE A 24 12.71 2.97 -0.23
C ILE A 24 12.88 1.91 -1.33
N ARG A 25 12.04 0.87 -1.34
CA ARG A 25 12.08 -0.17 -2.35
C ARG A 25 11.83 0.40 -3.75
N MET A 26 10.79 1.22 -3.90
CA MET A 26 10.48 1.86 -5.19
C MET A 26 11.62 2.75 -5.68
N ALA A 27 12.24 3.53 -4.79
CA ALA A 27 13.40 4.35 -5.13
C ALA A 27 14.60 3.53 -5.64
N ARG A 28 14.82 2.35 -5.06
CA ARG A 28 15.92 1.45 -5.46
C ARG A 28 15.61 0.73 -6.77
N ASP A 29 14.44 0.09 -6.84
CA ASP A 29 14.08 -0.82 -7.93
C ASP A 29 13.76 -0.05 -9.23
N PHE A 30 13.11 1.11 -9.14
CA PHE A 30 12.62 1.84 -10.33
C PHE A 30 13.35 3.15 -10.64
N MET A 31 14.04 3.76 -9.66
CA MET A 31 14.76 5.02 -9.88
C MET A 31 16.29 4.86 -9.88
N GLY A 32 16.81 3.66 -9.63
CA GLY A 32 18.25 3.40 -9.56
C GLY A 32 18.95 4.16 -8.41
N ARG A 33 18.19 4.67 -7.44
CA ARG A 33 18.72 5.49 -6.35
C ARG A 33 19.02 4.63 -5.13
N TYR A 34 20.29 4.23 -5.01
CA TYR A 34 20.79 3.47 -3.86
C TYR A 34 21.17 4.35 -2.65
N GLN A 35 21.29 5.67 -2.85
CA GLN A 35 21.68 6.65 -1.82
C GLN A 35 20.51 7.47 -1.24
N SER A 36 20.80 8.27 -0.21
CA SER A 36 19.88 9.07 0.61
C SER A 36 18.76 9.74 -0.21
N PHE A 37 17.58 9.12 -0.17
CA PHE A 37 16.33 9.59 -0.79
C PHE A 37 15.72 10.76 0.01
N LYS A 38 16.46 11.87 0.14
CA LYS A 38 16.00 13.09 0.83
C LYS A 38 15.26 13.99 -0.16
N GLY A 39 14.01 14.34 0.16
CA GLY A 39 13.20 15.32 -0.59
C GLY A 39 12.11 14.74 -1.49
N TYR A 40 12.02 13.42 -1.65
CA TYR A 40 11.00 12.79 -2.47
C TYR A 40 9.95 12.09 -1.59
N HIS A 41 8.69 12.39 -1.84
CA HIS A 41 7.55 11.81 -1.13
C HIS A 41 6.76 10.91 -2.09
N PHE A 42 6.93 9.60 -1.95
CA PHE A 42 6.16 8.61 -2.72
C PHE A 42 4.69 8.52 -2.26
N TRP A 43 4.46 8.78 -0.97
CA TRP A 43 3.14 8.68 -0.37
C TRP A 43 2.73 10.00 0.25
N ALA A 44 1.42 10.28 0.23
CA ALA A 44 0.84 11.40 0.97
C ALA A 44 1.13 11.29 2.48
N ARG A 45 1.10 12.41 3.21
CA ARG A 45 1.36 12.42 4.66
C ARG A 45 0.30 11.63 5.45
N GLY A 46 -0.96 11.70 5.04
CA GLY A 46 -2.08 11.04 5.70
C GLY A 46 -2.27 9.57 5.30
N TYR A 47 -3.18 8.89 6.00
CA TYR A 47 -3.70 7.57 5.67
C TYR A 47 -5.11 7.44 6.23
N PHE A 48 -5.94 6.59 5.62
CA PHE A 48 -7.27 6.24 6.11
C PHE A 48 -7.28 4.77 6.53
N VAL A 49 -7.90 4.47 7.67
CA VAL A 49 -8.09 3.10 8.18
C VAL A 49 -9.52 3.00 8.69
N SER A 50 -10.17 1.88 8.36
CA SER A 50 -11.42 1.45 8.95
C SER A 50 -11.23 0.04 9.51
N THR A 51 -11.76 -0.22 10.70
CA THR A 51 -11.77 -1.57 11.27
C THR A 51 -12.91 -2.37 10.66
N VAL A 52 -12.60 -3.57 10.22
CA VAL A 52 -13.56 -4.49 9.61
C VAL A 52 -13.79 -5.66 10.55
N GLY A 53 -15.07 -5.99 10.76
CA GLY A 53 -15.54 -7.08 11.59
C GLY A 53 -16.07 -8.23 10.74
N ILE A 54 -17.36 -8.55 10.94
CA ILE A 54 -18.04 -9.73 10.37
C ILE A 54 -17.96 -9.78 8.83
N ASP A 55 -17.95 -8.61 8.16
CA ASP A 55 -17.98 -8.51 6.69
C ASP A 55 -16.61 -8.66 6.00
N GLU A 56 -15.61 -9.24 6.68
CA GLU A 56 -14.25 -9.40 6.14
C GLU A 56 -14.24 -10.16 4.81
N ALA A 57 -15.10 -11.17 4.65
CA ALA A 57 -15.18 -11.98 3.44
C ALA A 57 -15.58 -11.13 2.21
N THR A 58 -16.63 -10.33 2.35
CA THR A 58 -17.12 -9.44 1.29
C THR A 58 -16.09 -8.40 0.90
N ILE A 59 -15.44 -7.79 1.89
CA ILE A 59 -14.43 -6.76 1.66
C ILE A 59 -13.18 -7.34 1.01
N ARG A 60 -12.80 -8.57 1.37
CA ARG A 60 -11.68 -9.27 0.75
C ARG A 60 -11.96 -9.55 -0.73
N GLU A 61 -13.17 -10.01 -1.06
CA GLU A 61 -13.56 -10.27 -2.44
C GLU A 61 -13.61 -8.97 -3.25
N TYR A 62 -14.16 -7.90 -2.67
CA TYR A 62 -14.17 -6.59 -3.30
C TYR A 62 -12.75 -6.09 -3.63
N ILE A 63 -11.80 -6.21 -2.70
CA ILE A 63 -10.41 -5.80 -2.92
C ILE A 63 -9.78 -6.64 -4.03
N ARG A 64 -10.01 -7.96 -4.06
CA ARG A 64 -9.47 -8.82 -5.12
C ARG A 64 -9.98 -8.42 -6.50
N HIS A 65 -11.29 -8.20 -6.63
CA HIS A 65 -11.86 -7.73 -7.88
C HIS A 65 -11.36 -6.35 -8.29
N GLN A 66 -11.13 -5.46 -7.34
CA GLN A 66 -10.53 -4.16 -7.63
C GLN A 66 -9.10 -4.31 -8.16
N GLU A 67 -8.26 -5.15 -7.53
CA GLU A 67 -6.89 -5.41 -7.97
C GLU A 67 -6.84 -6.04 -9.39
N GLU A 68 -7.77 -6.95 -9.71
CA GLU A 68 -7.89 -7.52 -11.06
C GLU A 68 -8.28 -6.47 -12.11
N ASN A 69 -9.18 -5.54 -11.76
CA ASN A 69 -9.60 -4.47 -12.65
C ASN A 69 -8.51 -3.41 -12.86
N ASP A 70 -7.76 -3.08 -11.80
CA ASP A 70 -6.61 -2.17 -11.90
C ASP A 70 -5.53 -2.78 -12.80
N GLN A 71 -5.23 -4.08 -12.67
CA GLN A 71 -4.29 -4.78 -13.57
C GLN A 71 -4.71 -4.72 -15.04
N LYS A 72 -5.99 -4.98 -15.34
CA LYS A 72 -6.53 -4.87 -16.71
C LYS A 72 -6.44 -3.44 -17.24
N SER A 73 -6.70 -2.45 -16.39
CA SER A 73 -6.65 -1.04 -16.75
C SER A 73 -5.23 -0.58 -17.07
N ASP A 74 -4.25 -0.99 -16.26
CA ASP A 74 -2.84 -0.72 -16.51
C ASP A 74 -2.34 -1.42 -17.78
N GLN A 75 -2.79 -2.65 -18.03
CA GLN A 75 -2.44 -3.39 -19.25
C GLN A 75 -2.99 -2.70 -20.51
N ASN A 76 -4.22 -2.20 -20.48
CA ASN A 76 -4.80 -1.40 -21.58
C ASN A 76 -4.11 -0.06 -21.80
N ARG A 77 -3.43 0.49 -20.77
CA ARG A 77 -2.72 1.77 -20.86
C ARG A 77 -1.29 1.63 -21.43
N LEU A 78 -0.79 0.40 -21.50
CA LEU A 78 0.52 0.05 -22.06
C LEU A 78 0.48 -0.29 -23.56
N PHE A 79 -0.71 -0.30 -24.17
CA PHE A 79 -0.95 -0.41 -25.62
C PHE A 79 -1.58 0.89 -26.14
#